data_AF-Q091K6-F1
#
_entry.id   AF-Q091K6-F1
#
_cell.length_a   1.000
_cell.length_b   1.000
_cell.length_c   1.000
_cell.angle_alpha   90.00
_cell.angle_beta   90.00
_cell.angle_gamma   90.00
#
_symmetry.space_group_name_H-M   'P 1'
#
loop_
_entity.id
_entity.type
_entity.pdbx_description
1 polymer ?
#
loop_
_entity_poly.entity_id
_entity_poly.type
_entity_poly.pdbx_seq_one_letter_code
_entity_poly.pdbx_strand_id
1 'polypeptide(L)'
;MTSRLILDTPRKSSAQLSTANRLDTPAPQRGESLSKELWARTQDVAQEALGSTFIQGIKHGSLDPNSFGQYTIQDAVYCYQAQRDYEVLASRITRPDLKAFVEARRDGYAKYNQQTFALWHIREPNALSLSPAAKAYSDFESMVAANDEPLYAIVAMIPCERLWSWLANQMIGDAGPGNLYSFWITGNTSDTGACRLEAFVDAHAHHLDEGRALSVYRTCMLGECNFFRSACKQDPLLLEPARITATA
;
A
#
# COMPACT_ATOMS: atom_id res chain seq x y z
N MET A 1 17.22 -30.87 4.77
CA MET A 1 17.63 -29.58 4.15
C MET A 1 16.44 -28.64 4.23
N THR A 2 16.38 -27.81 5.26
CA THR A 2 15.31 -26.85 5.50
C THR A 2 15.42 -25.71 4.51
N SER A 3 14.61 -25.76 3.45
CA SER A 3 14.43 -24.65 2.52
C SER A 3 13.78 -23.49 3.28
N ARG A 4 14.56 -22.47 3.64
CA ARG A 4 14.01 -21.18 4.08
C ARG A 4 13.41 -20.54 2.84
N LEU A 5 12.11 -20.72 2.64
CA LEU A 5 11.30 -19.93 1.72
C LEU A 5 11.34 -18.48 2.19
N ILE A 6 12.34 -17.73 1.74
CA ILE A 6 12.32 -16.27 1.79
C ILE A 6 11.20 -15.86 0.84
N LEU A 7 10.12 -15.34 1.42
CA LEU A 7 8.98 -14.81 0.67
C LEU A 7 9.46 -13.66 -0.22
N ASP A 8 9.32 -13.84 -1.53
CA ASP A 8 9.17 -12.74 -2.46
C ASP A 8 7.71 -12.29 -2.39
N THR A 9 7.49 -11.17 -1.69
CA THR A 9 6.21 -10.47 -1.60
C THR A 9 5.98 -9.69 -2.92
N PRO A 10 4.78 -9.11 -3.20
CA PRO A 10 4.58 -8.26 -4.39
C PRO A 10 5.56 -7.09 -4.37
N ARG A 11 5.88 -6.68 -3.15
CA ARG A 11 6.68 -5.54 -2.73
C ARG A 11 8.18 -5.85 -2.76
N LYS A 12 8.57 -7.09 -3.07
CA LYS A 12 9.94 -7.48 -3.52
C LYS A 12 10.05 -7.72 -5.03
N SER A 13 8.94 -7.94 -5.74
CA SER A 13 8.90 -8.43 -7.14
C SER A 13 9.39 -7.44 -8.22
N SER A 14 10.18 -6.42 -7.87
CA SER A 14 10.84 -5.57 -8.88
C SER A 14 12.33 -5.83 -9.07
N ALA A 15 12.94 -6.76 -8.34
CA ALA A 15 14.41 -6.92 -8.40
C ALA A 15 14.92 -7.84 -9.53
N GLN A 16 14.06 -8.50 -10.33
CA GLN A 16 14.53 -9.48 -11.32
C GLN A 16 13.85 -9.44 -12.70
N LEU A 17 13.20 -8.33 -13.06
CA LEU A 17 12.77 -8.12 -14.44
C LEU A 17 13.53 -6.93 -15.04
N SER A 18 14.37 -7.26 -16.02
CA SER A 18 14.79 -6.37 -17.11
C SER A 18 15.86 -5.30 -16.80
N THR A 19 17.07 -5.58 -17.28
CA THR A 19 18.13 -4.61 -17.64
C THR A 19 17.82 -3.83 -18.92
N ALA A 20 16.54 -3.60 -19.25
CA ALA A 20 16.14 -2.79 -20.40
C ALA A 20 15.23 -1.64 -19.95
N ASN A 21 15.59 -0.43 -20.39
CA ASN A 21 14.96 0.87 -20.16
C ASN A 21 15.16 1.51 -18.77
N ARG A 22 16.39 1.98 -18.53
CA ARG A 22 16.53 3.30 -17.88
C ARG A 22 15.95 4.34 -18.82
N LEU A 23 14.68 4.69 -18.64
CA LEU A 23 14.25 6.03 -18.97
C LEU A 23 14.85 6.91 -17.88
N ASP A 24 15.97 7.55 -18.20
CA ASP A 24 16.60 8.57 -17.37
C ASP A 24 15.60 9.71 -17.15
N THR A 25 14.75 9.53 -16.14
CA THR A 25 13.86 10.58 -15.67
C THR A 25 14.70 11.41 -14.71
N PRO A 26 14.89 12.72 -14.97
CA PRO A 26 15.68 13.56 -14.08
C PRO A 26 15.16 13.46 -12.65
N ALA A 27 16.07 13.33 -11.68
CA ALA A 27 15.71 13.47 -10.28
C ALA A 27 15.03 14.84 -10.08
N PRO A 28 13.86 14.91 -9.43
CA PRO A 28 13.15 16.17 -9.27
C PRO A 28 14.04 17.20 -8.56
N GLN A 29 14.06 18.41 -9.11
CA GLN A 29 14.80 19.54 -8.55
C GLN A 29 14.22 19.89 -7.17
N ARG A 30 15.09 20.36 -6.26
CA ARG A 30 14.76 20.75 -4.88
C ARG A 30 13.76 21.91 -4.84
N GLY A 31 12.48 21.57 -4.95
CA GLY A 31 11.31 22.13 -4.27
C GLY A 31 10.57 20.92 -3.68
N GLU A 32 9.91 21.06 -2.53
CA GLU A 32 9.31 19.90 -1.83
C GLU A 32 8.38 19.11 -2.77
N SER A 33 8.60 17.80 -2.86
CA SER A 33 7.85 16.95 -3.79
C SER A 33 6.45 16.70 -3.25
N LEU A 34 5.43 16.68 -4.13
CA LEU A 34 4.04 16.47 -3.74
C LEU A 34 3.91 15.22 -2.87
N SER A 35 4.54 14.11 -3.27
CA SER A 35 4.56 12.86 -2.51
C SER A 35 5.06 13.01 -1.06
N LYS A 36 6.12 13.82 -0.85
CA LYS A 36 6.68 14.07 0.48
C LYS A 36 5.76 14.91 1.32
N GLU A 37 5.11 15.91 0.73
CA GLU A 37 4.12 16.72 1.43
C GLU A 37 2.92 15.88 1.86
N LEU A 38 2.37 15.05 0.95
CA LEU A 38 1.26 14.14 1.25
C LEU A 38 1.60 13.21 2.43
N TRP A 39 2.80 12.62 2.42
CA TRP A 39 3.29 11.79 3.52
C TRP A 39 3.45 12.59 4.83
N ALA A 40 4.08 13.76 4.77
CA ALA A 40 4.29 14.61 5.94
C ALA A 40 2.97 15.01 6.61
N ARG A 41 1.94 15.35 5.82
CA ARG A 41 0.61 15.76 6.28
C ARG A 41 -0.28 14.61 6.74
N THR A 42 0.17 13.37 6.61
CA THR A 42 -0.55 12.17 7.07
C THR A 42 0.24 11.32 8.04
N GLN A 43 1.36 11.84 8.56
CA GLN A 43 2.17 11.15 9.57
C GLN A 43 1.41 10.90 10.88
N ASP A 44 0.42 11.72 11.22
CA ASP A 44 -0.45 11.46 12.38
C ASP A 44 -1.13 10.09 12.27
N VAL A 45 -1.64 9.74 11.08
CA VAL A 45 -2.24 8.43 10.82
C VAL A 45 -1.21 7.31 10.81
N ALA A 46 0.01 7.57 10.31
CA ALA A 46 1.11 6.60 10.36
C ALA A 46 1.47 6.23 11.81
N GLN A 47 1.51 7.22 12.71
CA GLN A 47 1.75 6.99 14.14
C GLN A 47 0.63 6.19 14.80
N GLU A 48 -0.63 6.47 14.46
CA GLU A 48 -1.77 5.65 14.91
C GLU A 48 -1.68 4.20 14.40
N ALA A 49 -1.24 3.99 13.15
CA ALA A 49 -1.02 2.65 12.62
C ALA A 49 0.11 1.93 13.37
N LEU A 50 1.22 2.62 13.66
CA LEU A 50 2.32 2.08 14.47
C LEU A 50 1.84 1.70 15.88
N GLY A 51 0.96 2.50 16.48
CA GLY A 51 0.37 2.25 17.78
C GLY A 51 -0.76 1.20 17.81
N SER A 52 -1.20 0.69 16.66
CA SER A 52 -2.27 -0.31 16.60
C SER A 52 -1.86 -1.62 17.29
N THR A 53 -2.82 -2.33 17.88
CA THR A 53 -2.63 -3.63 18.54
C THR A 53 -2.03 -4.64 17.58
N PHE A 54 -2.43 -4.61 16.30
CA PHE A 54 -1.86 -5.49 15.28
C PHE A 54 -0.36 -5.26 15.12
N ILE A 55 0.06 -4.01 14.87
CA ILE A 55 1.48 -3.68 14.66
C ILE A 55 2.30 -3.86 15.94
N GLN A 56 1.78 -3.48 17.10
CA GLN A 56 2.47 -3.73 18.37
C GLN A 56 2.60 -5.23 18.68
N GLY A 57 1.61 -6.04 18.30
CA GLY A 57 1.68 -7.49 18.39
C GLY A 57 2.76 -8.09 17.48
N ILE A 58 2.91 -7.57 16.25
CA ILE A 58 4.01 -7.93 15.34
C ILE A 58 5.35 -7.52 15.95
N LYS A 59 5.47 -6.28 16.43
CA LYS A 59 6.69 -5.72 17.02
C LYS A 59 7.22 -6.58 18.16
N HIS A 60 6.34 -7.04 19.05
CA HIS A 60 6.72 -7.80 20.25
C HIS A 60 6.63 -9.32 20.07
N GLY A 61 6.27 -9.82 18.89
CA GLY A 61 6.13 -11.26 18.66
C GLY A 61 4.94 -11.90 19.36
N SER A 62 3.94 -11.10 19.78
CA SER A 62 2.82 -11.50 20.64
C SER A 62 1.45 -11.45 19.96
N LEU A 63 1.37 -11.04 18.69
CA LEU A 63 0.10 -11.04 17.94
C LEU A 63 -0.53 -12.43 17.95
N ASP A 64 -1.84 -12.51 18.18
CA ASP A 64 -2.60 -13.76 18.03
C ASP A 64 -2.47 -14.29 16.59
N PRO A 65 -1.96 -15.52 16.39
CA PRO A 65 -1.83 -16.12 15.06
C PRO A 65 -3.14 -16.15 14.26
N ASN A 66 -4.30 -16.22 14.91
CA ASN A 66 -5.59 -16.12 14.23
C ASN A 66 -5.83 -14.73 13.64
N SER A 67 -5.44 -13.68 14.37
CA SER A 67 -5.53 -12.29 13.89
C SER A 67 -4.59 -12.09 12.70
N PHE A 68 -3.37 -12.63 12.78
CA PHE A 68 -2.42 -12.59 11.65
C PHE A 68 -2.94 -13.34 10.42
N GLY A 69 -3.43 -14.57 10.60
CA GLY A 69 -3.97 -15.37 9.51
C GLY A 69 -5.20 -14.75 8.85
N GLN A 70 -6.15 -14.24 9.65
CA GLN A 70 -7.33 -13.54 9.15
C GLN A 70 -6.92 -12.29 8.35
N TYR A 71 -6.04 -11.45 8.90
CA TYR A 71 -5.54 -10.27 8.19
C TYR A 71 -4.87 -10.65 6.87
N THR A 72 -4.05 -11.71 6.85
CA THR A 72 -3.32 -12.11 5.63
C THR A 72 -4.26 -12.61 4.53
N ILE A 73 -5.31 -13.36 4.87
CA ILE A 73 -6.33 -13.77 3.88
C ILE A 73 -7.07 -12.54 3.34
N GLN A 74 -7.40 -11.59 4.21
CA GLN A 74 -8.07 -10.35 3.81
C GLN A 74 -7.17 -9.48 2.92
N ASP A 75 -5.88 -9.36 3.22
CA ASP A 75 -4.88 -8.64 2.43
C ASP A 75 -4.68 -9.28 1.04
N ALA A 76 -4.74 -10.61 0.95
CA ALA A 76 -4.70 -11.32 -0.33
C ALA A 76 -5.92 -11.00 -1.21
N VAL A 77 -7.12 -10.88 -0.62
CA VAL A 77 -8.34 -10.48 -1.34
C VAL A 77 -8.31 -9.00 -1.72
N TYR A 78 -7.78 -8.14 -0.84
CA TYR A 78 -7.54 -6.72 -1.14
C TYR A 78 -6.58 -6.54 -2.31
N CYS A 79 -5.44 -7.24 -2.33
CA CYS A 79 -4.49 -7.21 -3.44
C CYS A 79 -5.08 -7.74 -4.76
N TYR A 80 -6.03 -8.66 -4.67
CA TYR A 80 -6.79 -9.12 -5.83
C TYR A 80 -7.74 -8.03 -6.37
N GLN A 81 -8.40 -7.27 -5.50
CA GLN A 81 -9.21 -6.14 -5.93
C GLN A 81 -8.34 -5.01 -6.49
N ALA A 82 -7.19 -4.71 -5.88
CA ALA A 82 -6.25 -3.71 -6.40
C ALA A 82 -5.76 -4.04 -7.83
N GLN A 83 -5.52 -5.33 -8.14
CA GLN A 83 -5.22 -5.76 -9.52
C GLN A 83 -6.33 -5.34 -10.49
N ARG A 84 -7.59 -5.59 -10.11
CA ARG A 84 -8.76 -5.28 -10.94
C ARG A 84 -8.95 -3.77 -11.09
N ASP A 85 -8.62 -3.00 -10.06
CA ASP A 85 -8.66 -1.54 -10.12
C ASP A 85 -7.64 -1.01 -11.13
N TYR A 86 -6.44 -1.60 -11.20
CA TYR A 86 -5.49 -1.30 -12.28
C TYR A 86 -5.97 -1.76 -13.67
N GLU A 87 -6.72 -2.86 -13.78
CA GLU A 87 -7.35 -3.27 -15.06
C GLU A 87 -8.38 -2.25 -15.53
N VAL A 88 -9.27 -1.81 -14.64
CA VAL A 88 -10.25 -0.75 -14.91
C VAL A 88 -9.54 0.54 -15.31
N LEU A 89 -8.52 0.93 -14.54
CA LEU A 89 -7.73 2.13 -14.80
C LEU A 89 -7.05 2.08 -16.17
N ALA A 90 -6.40 0.96 -16.52
CA ALA A 90 -5.73 0.77 -17.80
C ALA A 90 -6.66 0.98 -19.01
N SER A 91 -7.94 0.60 -18.87
CA SER A 91 -8.94 0.77 -19.93
C SER A 91 -9.34 2.22 -20.20
N ARG A 92 -9.09 3.12 -19.22
CA ARG A 92 -9.46 4.54 -19.28
C ARG A 92 -8.32 5.46 -19.72
N ILE A 93 -7.08 4.98 -19.69
CA ILE A 93 -5.90 5.82 -19.94
C ILE A 93 -5.58 5.88 -21.44
N THR A 94 -5.45 7.10 -21.95
CA THR A 94 -4.96 7.41 -23.30
C THR A 94 -3.49 7.81 -23.33
N ARG A 95 -2.96 8.34 -22.22
CA ARG A 95 -1.55 8.78 -22.08
C ARG A 95 -0.59 7.56 -22.05
N PRO A 96 0.32 7.40 -23.03
CA PRO A 96 1.11 6.17 -23.18
C PRO A 96 2.01 5.82 -21.99
N ASP A 97 2.70 6.81 -21.40
CA ASP A 97 3.57 6.62 -20.24
C ASP A 97 2.80 6.14 -19.00
N LEU A 98 1.65 6.77 -18.71
CA LEU A 98 0.78 6.39 -17.60
C LEU A 98 0.15 5.03 -17.82
N LYS A 99 -0.26 4.72 -19.06
CA LYS A 99 -0.81 3.40 -19.39
C LYS A 99 0.21 2.30 -19.16
N ALA A 100 1.43 2.48 -19.66
CA ALA A 100 2.52 1.52 -19.47
C ALA A 100 2.85 1.33 -17.97
N PHE A 101 2.86 2.43 -17.20
CA PHE A 101 3.06 2.37 -15.75
C PHE A 101 1.96 1.55 -15.06
N VAL A 102 0.69 1.84 -15.36
CA VAL A 102 -0.48 1.15 -14.80
C VAL A 102 -0.53 -0.32 -15.18
N GLU A 103 -0.25 -0.67 -16.43
CA GLU A 103 -0.19 -2.06 -16.89
C GLU A 103 0.93 -2.84 -16.19
N ALA A 104 2.10 -2.22 -16.00
CA ALA A 104 3.19 -2.85 -15.24
C ALA A 104 2.81 -3.08 -13.77
N ARG A 105 2.03 -2.18 -13.16
CA ARG A 105 1.49 -2.36 -11.80
C ARG A 105 0.49 -3.50 -11.75
N ARG A 106 -0.48 -3.54 -12.66
CA ARG A 106 -1.44 -4.65 -12.81
C ARG A 106 -0.71 -6.00 -12.87
N ASP A 107 0.29 -6.12 -13.73
CA ASP A 107 1.01 -7.37 -13.95
C ASP A 107 1.82 -7.79 -12.70
N GLY A 108 2.37 -6.82 -11.98
CA GLY A 108 3.01 -7.04 -10.68
C GLY A 108 2.04 -7.61 -9.64
N TYR A 109 0.84 -7.05 -9.52
CA TYR A 109 -0.21 -7.57 -8.64
C TYR A 109 -0.68 -8.96 -9.09
N ALA A 110 -0.85 -9.21 -10.40
CA ALA A 110 -1.25 -10.51 -10.91
C ALA A 110 -0.24 -11.61 -10.53
N LYS A 111 1.07 -11.34 -10.71
CA LYS A 111 2.13 -12.26 -10.30
C LYS A 111 2.11 -12.53 -8.80
N TYR A 112 1.94 -11.49 -8.00
CA TYR A 112 1.86 -11.64 -6.56
C TYR A 112 0.64 -12.43 -6.11
N ASN A 113 -0.54 -12.12 -6.64
CA ASN A 113 -1.78 -12.79 -6.30
C ASN A 113 -1.64 -14.29 -6.60
N GLN A 114 -1.05 -14.66 -7.74
CA GLN A 114 -0.75 -16.06 -8.04
C GLN A 114 0.11 -16.74 -6.97
N GLN A 115 1.20 -16.09 -6.54
CA GLN A 115 2.10 -16.63 -5.51
C GLN A 115 1.40 -16.74 -4.15
N THR A 116 0.67 -15.71 -3.76
CA THR A 116 -0.04 -15.64 -2.47
C THR A 116 -1.17 -16.65 -2.39
N PHE A 117 -1.96 -16.78 -3.45
CA PHE A 117 -3.04 -17.77 -3.52
C PHE A 117 -2.51 -19.20 -3.47
N ALA A 118 -1.38 -19.48 -4.13
CA ALA A 118 -0.73 -20.78 -4.02
C ALA A 118 -0.24 -21.05 -2.59
N LEU A 119 0.39 -20.06 -1.94
CA LEU A 119 0.93 -20.18 -0.59
C LEU A 119 -0.17 -20.36 0.48
N TRP A 120 -1.26 -19.61 0.36
CA TRP A 120 -2.38 -19.59 1.30
C TRP A 120 -3.53 -20.53 0.89
N HIS A 121 -3.35 -21.30 -0.18
CA HIS A 121 -4.35 -22.23 -0.72
C HIS A 121 -5.71 -21.58 -1.02
N ILE A 122 -5.72 -20.31 -1.45
CA ILE A 122 -6.93 -19.58 -1.85
C ILE A 122 -7.28 -19.99 -3.29
N ARG A 123 -8.37 -20.75 -3.45
CA ARG A 123 -8.83 -21.21 -4.79
C ARG A 123 -9.80 -20.26 -5.46
N GLU A 124 -10.68 -19.66 -4.68
CA GLU A 124 -11.77 -18.81 -5.16
C GLU A 124 -11.75 -17.48 -4.40
N PRO A 125 -10.86 -16.54 -4.76
CA PRO A 125 -10.77 -15.24 -4.06
C PRO A 125 -12.09 -14.47 -4.09
N ASN A 126 -12.88 -14.62 -5.17
CA ASN A 126 -14.21 -14.00 -5.31
C ASN A 126 -15.25 -14.56 -4.31
N ALA A 127 -15.03 -15.73 -3.73
CA ALA A 127 -15.92 -16.30 -2.72
C ALA A 127 -15.63 -15.74 -1.30
N LEU A 128 -14.51 -15.04 -1.14
CA LEU A 128 -14.11 -14.45 0.14
C LEU A 128 -14.64 -13.02 0.23
N SER A 129 -15.37 -12.73 1.31
CA SER A 129 -15.81 -11.36 1.59
C SER A 129 -14.77 -10.61 2.39
N LEU A 130 -14.51 -9.36 1.97
CA LEU A 130 -13.72 -8.42 2.76
C LEU A 130 -14.46 -8.06 4.06
N SER A 131 -13.71 -7.84 5.13
CA SER A 131 -14.19 -7.27 6.37
C SER A 131 -14.73 -5.85 6.10
N PRO A 132 -15.61 -5.31 6.96
CA PRO A 132 -16.13 -3.96 6.75
C PRO A 132 -15.04 -2.88 6.56
N ALA A 133 -13.94 -2.95 7.32
CA ALA A 133 -12.83 -2.01 7.20
C ALA A 133 -12.05 -2.18 5.89
N ALA A 134 -11.69 -3.41 5.54
CA ALA A 134 -10.97 -3.70 4.30
C ALA A 134 -11.82 -3.40 3.06
N LYS A 135 -13.13 -3.66 3.14
CA LYS A 135 -14.10 -3.32 2.10
C LYS A 135 -14.23 -1.82 1.91
N ALA A 136 -14.39 -1.04 2.99
CA ALA A 136 -14.50 0.41 2.88
C ALA A 136 -13.26 1.04 2.24
N TYR A 137 -12.07 0.53 2.60
CA TYR A 137 -10.81 0.95 1.98
C TYR A 137 -10.76 0.57 0.49
N SER A 138 -10.99 -0.70 0.17
CA SER A 138 -10.93 -1.18 -1.21
C SER A 138 -11.97 -0.51 -2.11
N ASP A 139 -13.21 -0.33 -1.63
CA ASP A 139 -14.27 0.37 -2.38
C ASP A 139 -13.89 1.83 -2.69
N PHE A 140 -13.17 2.49 -1.78
CA PHE A 140 -12.69 3.86 -2.02
C PHE A 140 -11.63 3.89 -3.13
N GLU A 141 -10.67 2.96 -3.12
CA GLU A 141 -9.67 2.85 -4.18
C GLU A 141 -10.33 2.53 -5.53
N SER A 142 -11.27 1.58 -5.56
CA SER A 142 -12.03 1.25 -6.76
C SER A 142 -12.84 2.46 -7.28
N MET A 143 -13.41 3.26 -6.37
CA MET A 143 -14.13 4.49 -6.73
C MET A 143 -13.19 5.52 -7.36
N VAL A 144 -12.01 5.76 -6.79
CA VAL A 144 -10.99 6.66 -7.36
C VAL A 144 -10.54 6.14 -8.72
N ALA A 145 -10.22 4.84 -8.83
CA ALA A 145 -9.79 4.20 -10.07
C ALA A 145 -10.84 4.24 -11.19
N ALA A 146 -12.13 4.27 -10.85
CA ALA A 146 -13.22 4.31 -11.82
C ALA A 146 -13.66 5.73 -12.22
N ASN A 147 -13.56 6.71 -11.31
CA ASN A 147 -14.22 8.01 -11.50
C ASN A 147 -13.26 9.19 -11.58
N ASP A 148 -12.14 9.17 -10.87
CA ASP A 148 -11.21 10.30 -10.85
C ASP A 148 -10.31 10.30 -12.10
N GLU A 149 -9.54 11.38 -12.26
CA GLU A 149 -8.41 11.42 -13.20
C GLU A 149 -7.41 10.30 -12.83
N PRO A 150 -6.92 9.52 -13.81
CA PRO A 150 -6.17 8.30 -13.52
C PRO A 150 -4.95 8.41 -12.59
N LEU A 151 -4.29 9.57 -12.51
CA LEU A 151 -3.16 9.79 -11.63
C LEU A 151 -3.55 9.77 -10.14
N TYR A 152 -4.80 10.13 -9.78
CA TYR A 152 -5.28 10.01 -8.40
C TYR A 152 -5.35 8.55 -7.92
N ALA A 153 -5.58 7.59 -8.82
CA ALA A 153 -5.50 6.18 -8.46
C ALA A 153 -4.07 5.77 -8.12
N ILE A 154 -3.05 6.36 -8.76
CA ILE A 154 -1.64 6.15 -8.38
C ILE A 154 -1.38 6.76 -6.99
N VAL A 155 -1.91 7.96 -6.72
CA VAL A 155 -1.83 8.59 -5.39
C VAL A 155 -2.47 7.71 -4.32
N ALA A 156 -3.64 7.13 -4.60
CA ALA A 156 -4.37 6.24 -3.69
C ALA A 156 -3.56 4.99 -3.29
N MET A 157 -2.66 4.51 -4.16
CA MET A 157 -1.86 3.31 -3.93
C MET A 157 -0.51 3.58 -3.25
N ILE A 158 -0.10 4.84 -3.04
CA ILE A 158 1.16 5.14 -2.34
C ILE A 158 1.11 4.71 -0.85
N PRO A 159 0.04 5.02 -0.08
CA PRO A 159 -0.05 4.70 1.34
C PRO A 159 0.28 3.24 1.68
N CYS A 160 -0.25 2.27 0.93
CA CYS A 160 -0.02 0.85 1.22
C CYS A 160 1.47 0.47 1.10
N GLU A 161 2.17 0.95 0.07
CA GLU A 161 3.60 0.68 -0.17
C GLU A 161 4.51 1.46 0.80
N ARG A 162 4.18 2.73 1.07
CA ARG A 162 4.99 3.60 1.94
C ARG A 162 4.82 3.28 3.42
N LEU A 163 3.58 3.10 3.89
CA LEU A 163 3.31 2.88 5.31
C LEU A 163 3.93 1.56 5.79
N TRP A 164 3.77 0.47 5.05
CA TRP A 164 4.30 -0.83 5.45
C TRP A 164 5.82 -0.82 5.58
N SER A 165 6.51 -0.19 4.61
CA SER A 165 7.96 -0.05 4.67
C SER A 165 8.41 0.85 5.80
N TRP A 166 7.70 1.96 6.03
CA TRP A 166 7.98 2.81 7.18
C TRP A 166 7.80 2.06 8.51
N LEU A 167 6.67 1.35 8.71
CA LEU A 167 6.38 0.56 9.92
C LEU A 167 7.46 -0.50 10.18
N ALA A 168 7.84 -1.26 9.14
CA ALA A 168 8.90 -2.26 9.25
C ALA A 168 10.23 -1.65 9.70
N ASN A 169 10.60 -0.49 9.14
CA ASN A 169 11.83 0.23 9.53
C ASN A 169 11.75 0.82 10.95
N GLN A 170 10.56 1.14 11.48
CA GLN A 170 10.41 1.53 12.89
C GLN A 170 10.63 0.35 13.85
N MET A 171 10.44 -0.88 13.40
CA MET A 171 10.46 -2.07 14.26
C MET A 171 11.74 -2.92 14.11
N ILE A 172 12.47 -2.79 13.01
CA ILE A 172 13.58 -3.71 12.68
C ILE A 172 14.69 -3.75 13.73
N GLY A 173 14.96 -2.63 14.41
CA GLY A 173 15.95 -2.56 15.49
C GLY A 173 15.50 -3.26 16.79
N ASP A 174 14.19 -3.32 17.03
CA ASP A 174 13.60 -3.88 18.26
C ASP A 174 13.20 -5.35 18.11
N ALA A 175 13.11 -5.85 16.87
CA ALA A 175 12.73 -7.22 16.57
C ALA A 175 13.87 -8.20 16.94
N GLY A 176 13.89 -8.64 18.20
CA GLY A 176 14.86 -9.61 18.70
C GLY A 176 14.78 -10.98 18.00
N PRO A 177 15.83 -11.82 18.11
CA PRO A 177 15.92 -13.11 17.42
C PRO A 177 14.84 -14.15 17.78
N GLY A 178 14.07 -13.92 18.85
CA GLY A 178 12.92 -14.74 19.25
C GLY A 178 11.56 -14.24 18.74
N ASN A 179 11.50 -13.14 17.98
CA ASN A 179 10.24 -12.61 17.49
C ASN A 179 9.63 -13.52 16.40
N LEU A 180 8.47 -14.09 16.71
CA LEU A 180 7.69 -14.99 15.84
C LEU A 180 7.37 -14.37 14.48
N TYR A 181 7.17 -13.05 14.42
CA TYR A 181 6.79 -12.29 13.23
C TYR A 181 7.94 -11.51 12.59
N SER A 182 9.19 -11.81 12.96
CA SER A 182 10.39 -11.21 12.35
C SER A 182 10.44 -11.31 10.82
N PHE A 183 9.84 -12.36 10.24
CA PHE A 183 9.70 -12.50 8.78
C PHE A 183 8.85 -11.41 8.15
N TRP A 184 7.81 -10.93 8.84
CA TRP A 184 6.95 -9.85 8.36
C TRP A 184 7.71 -8.53 8.38
N ILE A 185 8.47 -8.26 9.46
CA ILE A 185 9.25 -7.03 9.61
C ILE A 185 10.35 -6.98 8.53
N THR A 186 11.19 -8.02 8.45
CA THR A 186 12.28 -8.08 7.46
C THR A 186 11.77 -8.15 6.01
N GLY A 187 10.60 -8.74 5.78
CA GLY A 187 9.98 -8.84 4.47
C GLY A 187 9.48 -7.51 3.91
N ASN A 188 9.28 -6.50 4.76
CA ASN A 188 8.65 -5.24 4.39
C ASN A 188 9.57 -4.01 4.48
N THR A 189 10.85 -4.13 4.85
CA THR A 189 11.74 -2.95 5.02
C THR A 189 12.05 -2.17 3.74
N SER A 190 11.89 -2.77 2.55
CA SER A 190 12.18 -2.08 1.29
C SER A 190 11.08 -1.09 0.94
N ASP A 191 11.47 0.13 0.60
CA ASP A 191 10.57 1.19 0.15
C ASP A 191 10.63 1.42 -1.38
N THR A 192 11.29 0.54 -2.13
CA THR A 192 11.47 0.68 -3.58
C THR A 192 10.13 0.79 -4.32
N GLY A 193 9.11 0.07 -3.86
CA GLY A 193 7.74 0.14 -4.39
C GLY A 193 7.14 1.54 -4.25
N ALA A 194 7.18 2.08 -3.03
CA ALA A 194 6.72 3.43 -2.72
C ALA A 194 7.49 4.49 -3.52
N CYS A 195 8.82 4.45 -3.49
CA CYS A 195 9.67 5.41 -4.20
C CYS A 195 9.35 5.48 -5.71
N ARG A 196 8.97 4.37 -6.34
CA ARG A 196 8.55 4.37 -7.76
C ARG A 196 7.21 5.05 -7.99
N LEU A 197 6.22 4.79 -7.14
CA LEU A 197 4.91 5.43 -7.25
C LEU A 197 5.03 6.94 -6.99
N GLU A 198 5.79 7.30 -5.96
CA GLU A 198 6.05 8.70 -5.59
C GLU A 198 6.78 9.45 -6.69
N ALA A 199 7.88 8.89 -7.23
CA ALA A 199 8.60 9.51 -8.33
C ALA A 199 7.72 9.68 -9.57
N PHE A 200 6.84 8.72 -9.85
CA PHE A 200 5.90 8.82 -10.95
C PHE A 200 4.85 9.92 -10.71
N VAL A 201 4.30 10.03 -9.50
CA VAL A 201 3.36 11.10 -9.12
C VAL A 201 4.04 12.47 -9.17
N ASP A 202 5.25 12.59 -8.63
CA ASP A 202 5.99 13.86 -8.58
C ASP A 202 6.34 14.38 -9.98
N ALA A 203 6.70 13.49 -10.91
CA ALA A 203 6.93 13.84 -12.31
C ALA A 203 5.67 14.39 -13.01
N HIS A 204 4.49 14.07 -12.50
CA HIS A 204 3.19 14.45 -13.06
C HIS A 204 2.38 15.34 -12.12
N ALA A 205 2.98 15.92 -11.09
CA ALA A 205 2.26 16.65 -10.03
C ALA A 205 1.44 17.83 -10.56
N HIS A 206 1.85 18.44 -11.67
CA HIS A 206 1.13 19.53 -12.33
C HIS A 206 -0.25 19.12 -12.92
N HIS A 207 -0.55 17.82 -12.98
CA HIS A 207 -1.88 17.30 -13.36
C HIS A 207 -2.81 17.09 -12.16
N LEU A 208 -2.33 17.31 -10.93
CA LEU A 208 -3.09 17.06 -9.70
C LEU A 208 -3.47 18.37 -9.02
N ASP A 209 -4.68 18.37 -8.46
CA ASP A 209 -5.06 19.30 -7.40
C ASP A 209 -4.52 18.75 -6.07
N GLU A 210 -3.70 19.54 -5.38
CA GLU A 210 -3.04 19.12 -4.14
C GLU A 210 -4.06 18.78 -3.04
N GLY A 211 -5.16 19.54 -2.94
CA GLY A 211 -6.22 19.30 -1.97
C GLY A 211 -6.91 17.97 -2.17
N ARG A 212 -7.25 17.63 -3.42
CA ARG A 212 -7.79 16.32 -3.78
C ARG A 212 -6.77 15.21 -3.58
N ALA A 213 -5.51 15.41 -3.97
CA ALA A 213 -4.45 14.42 -3.79
C ALA A 213 -4.26 14.09 -2.29
N LEU A 214 -4.28 15.10 -1.43
CA LEU A 214 -4.23 14.91 0.03
C LEU A 214 -5.45 14.19 0.57
N SER A 215 -6.65 14.55 0.11
CA SER A 215 -7.88 13.87 0.52
C SER A 215 -7.83 12.38 0.16
N VAL A 216 -7.38 12.03 -1.04
CA VAL A 216 -7.22 10.65 -1.49
C VAL A 216 -6.16 9.93 -0.66
N TYR A 217 -4.96 10.50 -0.55
CA TYR A 217 -3.85 9.91 0.20
C TYR A 217 -4.22 9.66 1.67
N ARG A 218 -4.81 10.65 2.34
CA ARG A 218 -5.23 10.55 3.74
C ARG A 218 -6.33 9.51 3.94
N THR A 219 -7.28 9.41 3.01
CA THR A 219 -8.34 8.40 3.10
C THR A 219 -7.76 6.99 2.99
N CYS A 220 -6.82 6.76 2.09
CA CYS A 220 -6.12 5.48 1.96
C CYS A 220 -5.22 5.19 3.18
N MET A 221 -4.53 6.18 3.75
CA MET A 221 -3.79 6.04 5.02
C MET A 221 -4.72 5.61 6.17
N LEU A 222 -5.91 6.20 6.27
CA LEU A 222 -6.92 5.81 7.26
C LEU A 222 -7.46 4.41 6.98
N GLY A 223 -7.64 4.04 5.71
CA GLY A 223 -7.99 2.70 5.26
C GLY A 223 -7.01 1.65 5.76
N GLU A 224 -5.71 1.85 5.55
CA GLU A 224 -4.64 0.99 6.06
C GLU A 224 -4.68 0.87 7.59
N CYS A 225 -4.72 2.01 8.30
CA CYS A 225 -4.75 2.02 9.76
C CYS A 225 -5.97 1.27 10.30
N ASN A 226 -7.15 1.52 9.74
CA ASN A 226 -8.39 0.86 10.14
C ASN A 226 -8.40 -0.62 9.78
N PHE A 227 -7.72 -1.02 8.71
CA PHE A 227 -7.56 -2.42 8.37
C PHE A 227 -6.74 -3.16 9.44
N PHE A 228 -5.57 -2.62 9.85
CA PHE A 228 -4.79 -3.17 10.97
C PHE A 228 -5.61 -3.24 12.27
N ARG A 229 -6.29 -2.15 12.62
CA ARG A 229 -7.12 -2.04 13.83
C ARG A 229 -8.24 -3.08 13.85
N SER A 230 -8.91 -3.28 12.71
CA SER A 230 -10.01 -4.23 12.58
C SER A 230 -9.59 -5.68 12.83
N ALA A 231 -8.36 -6.06 12.45
CA ALA A 231 -7.83 -7.41 12.67
C ALA A 231 -7.72 -7.76 14.17
N CYS A 232 -7.61 -6.75 15.02
CA CYS A 232 -7.57 -6.90 16.48
C CYS A 232 -8.81 -6.31 17.17
N LYS A 233 -9.91 -6.09 16.44
CA LYS A 233 -11.19 -5.55 16.96
C LYS A 233 -11.04 -4.19 17.67
N GLN A 234 -10.06 -3.39 17.27
CA GLN A 234 -9.93 -2.01 17.72
C GLN A 234 -10.91 -1.12 16.96
N ASP A 235 -11.47 -0.13 17.64
CA ASP A 235 -12.37 0.85 17.03
C ASP A 235 -11.68 1.57 15.86
N PRO A 236 -12.36 1.81 14.74
CA PRO A 236 -11.77 2.53 13.61
C PRO A 236 -11.49 4.00 13.98
N LEU A 237 -10.44 4.57 13.40
CA LEU A 237 -10.27 6.01 13.32
C LEU A 237 -11.36 6.60 12.44
N LEU A 238 -11.93 7.70 12.88
CA LEU A 238 -12.92 8.45 12.12
C LEU A 238 -12.23 9.31 11.06
N LEU A 239 -12.89 9.42 9.91
CA LEU A 239 -12.56 10.44 8.92
C LEU A 239 -12.96 11.79 9.50
N GLU A 240 -12.03 12.46 10.19
CA GLU A 240 -12.21 13.87 10.50
C GLU A 240 -12.22 14.66 9.18
N PRO A 241 -13.21 15.53 8.93
CA PRO A 241 -13.18 16.40 7.76
C PRO A 241 -11.89 17.21 7.80
N ALA A 242 -11.16 17.23 6.68
CA ALA A 242 -9.89 17.94 6.57
C ALA A 242 -10.07 19.37 7.12
N ARG A 243 -9.33 19.72 8.18
CA ARG A 243 -9.29 21.11 8.63
C ARG A 243 -8.67 21.90 7.49
N ILE A 244 -9.51 22.63 6.77
CA ILE A 244 -9.05 23.69 5.89
C ILE A 244 -8.45 24.74 6.82
N THR A 245 -7.14 24.68 7.00
CA THR A 245 -6.40 25.81 7.56
C THR A 245 -6.48 26.91 6.51
N ALA A 246 -7.45 27.80 6.66
CA ALA A 246 -7.45 29.08 5.96
C ALA A 246 -6.14 29.78 6.35
N THR A 247 -5.22 29.86 5.40
CA THR A 247 -4.08 30.75 5.51
C THR A 247 -4.63 32.18 5.57
N ALA A 248 -4.37 32.84 6.70
CA ALA A 248 -4.64 34.26 6.91
C ALA A 248 -3.51 35.11 6.31
#